data_AF-A0AAD6HNK3-F1
#
_entry.id   AF-A0AAD6HNK3-F1
#
_cell.length_a   1.000
_cell.length_b   1.000
_cell.length_c   1.000
_cell.angle_alpha   90.00
_cell.angle_beta   90.00
_cell.angle_gamma   90.00
#
_symmetry.space_group_name_H-M   'P 1'
#
loop_
_entity.id
_entity.type
_entity.pdbx_description
1 polymer ?
#
loop_
_entity_poly.entity_id
_entity_poly.type
_entity_poly.pdbx_seq_one_letter_code
_entity_poly.pdbx_strand_id
1 'polypeptide(L)'
;MKGSFLVPVPGTNHDPRVEPEYQRKSTSSSGYLPSVGYIDCRRFQQLVIKTNAQVIYKPIDLIYTFSISGGLPVKQRAPQRLAYRFVEMERWRQIRNIPLVLQPKFYPADPSLAHRVLLAATKEQGKDSPLVHEFVHKGLEAVWARELDIASAKVIVHLANEAGLDGKHLLEQAQGEDRLEMLEDVIESEREPVTFQSAQPA
;
A
#
# COMPACT_ATOMS: atom_id res chain seq x y z
N MET A 1 8.12 -60.69 -30.36
CA MET A 1 8.82 -59.50 -29.82
C MET A 1 7.82 -58.61 -29.10
N LYS A 2 7.86 -58.60 -27.77
CA LYS A 2 7.40 -57.54 -26.84
C LYS A 2 7.75 -58.06 -25.44
N GLY A 3 8.96 -57.74 -24.99
CA GLY A 3 9.46 -58.08 -23.66
C GLY A 3 9.23 -56.90 -22.72
N SER A 4 8.53 -57.16 -21.63
CA SER A 4 8.44 -56.31 -20.45
C SER A 4 9.82 -56.24 -19.78
N PHE A 5 10.26 -55.05 -19.36
CA PHE A 5 11.36 -54.89 -18.41
C PHE A 5 10.93 -53.97 -17.28
N LEU A 6 11.01 -54.52 -16.08
CA LEU A 6 10.77 -53.93 -14.78
C LEU A 6 12.16 -53.74 -14.16
N VAL A 7 12.52 -52.52 -13.74
CA VAL A 7 13.69 -52.25 -12.88
C VAL A 7 13.39 -50.97 -12.06
N PRO A 8 14.04 -50.74 -10.89
CA PRO A 8 13.41 -50.84 -9.58
C PRO A 8 13.25 -49.48 -8.88
N VAL A 9 12.49 -49.45 -7.78
CA VAL A 9 12.49 -48.33 -6.82
C VAL A 9 13.51 -48.63 -5.72
N PRO A 10 14.48 -47.73 -5.47
CA PRO A 10 15.14 -47.68 -4.17
C PRO A 10 15.13 -46.27 -3.57
N GLY A 11 14.73 -46.20 -2.29
CA GLY A 11 15.38 -45.33 -1.31
C GLY A 11 14.77 -43.95 -1.12
N THR A 12 14.03 -43.83 -0.02
CA THR A 12 13.81 -42.59 0.72
C THR A 12 15.12 -41.86 0.98
N ASN A 13 15.40 -40.77 0.24
CA ASN A 13 16.29 -39.73 0.73
C ASN A 13 15.42 -38.55 1.15
N HIS A 14 15.17 -38.49 2.46
CA HIS A 14 14.87 -37.25 3.16
C HIS A 14 16.05 -36.32 2.88
N ASP A 15 15.85 -35.35 2.00
CA ASP A 15 16.81 -34.27 1.82
C ASP A 15 16.41 -33.14 2.78
N PRO A 16 17.14 -32.92 3.88
CA PRO A 16 16.90 -31.80 4.78
C PRO A 16 17.60 -30.58 4.18
N ARG A 17 17.17 -30.18 2.99
CA ARG A 17 17.46 -28.83 2.50
C ARG A 17 16.62 -27.89 3.34
N VAL A 18 17.22 -27.48 4.46
CA VAL A 18 16.88 -26.35 5.30
C VAL A 18 16.17 -25.31 4.45
N GLU A 19 14.85 -25.18 4.60
CA GLU A 19 14.17 -24.03 4.04
C GLU A 19 14.78 -22.81 4.73
N PRO A 20 15.42 -21.88 3.99
CA PRO A 20 15.82 -20.64 4.61
C PRO A 20 14.55 -19.97 5.08
N GLU A 21 14.46 -19.71 6.38
CA GLU A 21 13.42 -18.94 7.02
C GLU A 21 13.47 -17.51 6.45
N TYR A 22 12.86 -17.33 5.29
CA TYR A 22 12.83 -16.06 4.59
C TYR A 22 11.85 -15.19 5.37
N GLN A 23 12.37 -14.36 6.28
CA GLN A 23 11.62 -13.24 6.84
C GLN A 23 11.14 -12.39 5.66
N ARG A 24 9.92 -12.64 5.18
CA ARG A 24 9.28 -11.82 4.16
C ARG A 24 8.91 -10.49 4.78
N LYS A 25 9.88 -9.57 4.84
CA LYS A 25 9.60 -8.15 4.96
C LYS A 25 8.93 -7.72 3.67
N SER A 26 7.59 -7.75 3.62
CA SER A 26 6.84 -7.17 2.51
C SER A 26 6.72 -5.66 2.73
N THR A 27 7.72 -4.92 2.25
CA THR A 27 7.64 -3.47 2.19
C THR A 27 6.59 -3.08 1.15
N SER A 28 5.40 -2.65 1.59
CA SER A 28 4.36 -2.14 0.70
C SER A 28 4.41 -0.62 0.68
N SER A 29 5.00 -0.06 -0.37
CA SER A 29 5.02 1.38 -0.64
C SER A 29 3.64 1.85 -1.13
N SER A 30 2.66 1.90 -0.23
CA SER A 30 1.35 2.49 -0.54
C SER A 30 1.23 3.87 0.09
N GLY A 31 1.68 4.88 -0.67
CA GLY A 31 1.55 6.29 -0.37
C GLY A 31 0.60 6.96 -1.35
N TYR A 32 -0.54 7.40 -0.83
CA TYR A 32 -1.67 8.06 -1.50
C TYR A 32 -2.35 7.36 -2.68
N LEU A 33 -3.63 7.65 -2.79
CA LEU A 33 -4.71 6.79 -3.29
C LEU A 33 -4.97 6.83 -4.80
N PRO A 34 -4.39 5.92 -5.61
CA PRO A 34 -5.08 5.49 -6.81
C PRO A 34 -6.32 4.69 -6.40
N SER A 35 -7.36 4.69 -7.24
CA SER A 35 -8.57 3.88 -7.01
C SER A 35 -8.26 2.42 -6.69
N VAL A 36 -7.16 1.87 -7.22
CA VAL A 36 -6.70 0.50 -6.93
C VAL A 36 -6.31 0.28 -5.48
N GLY A 37 -5.75 1.30 -4.81
CA GLY A 37 -5.37 1.21 -3.40
C GLY A 37 -6.56 0.91 -2.52
N TYR A 38 -7.70 1.58 -2.77
CA TYR A 38 -8.95 1.30 -2.07
C TYR A 38 -9.59 -0.03 -2.47
N ILE A 39 -9.65 -0.32 -3.78
CA ILE A 39 -10.30 -1.54 -4.32
C ILE A 39 -9.77 -2.81 -3.67
N ASP A 40 -8.46 -2.91 -3.45
CA ASP A 40 -7.82 -4.12 -2.92
C ASP A 40 -7.44 -4.03 -1.43
N CYS A 41 -7.66 -2.90 -0.75
CA CYS A 41 -7.20 -2.66 0.62
C CYS A 41 -7.67 -3.73 1.62
N ARG A 42 -8.97 -4.04 1.63
CA ARG A 42 -9.53 -5.07 2.55
C ARG A 42 -9.02 -6.48 2.22
N ARG A 43 -8.83 -6.79 0.93
CA ARG A 43 -8.27 -8.08 0.51
C ARG A 43 -6.81 -8.22 0.92
N PHE A 44 -6.04 -7.13 0.79
CA PHE A 44 -4.66 -7.08 1.22
C PHE A 44 -4.56 -7.35 2.73
N GLN A 45 -5.39 -6.70 3.55
CA GLN A 45 -5.45 -6.96 4.99
C GLN A 45 -5.78 -8.43 5.33
N GLN A 46 -6.72 -9.05 4.60
CA GLN A 46 -7.01 -10.48 4.76
C GLN A 46 -5.82 -11.37 4.41
N LEU A 47 -5.05 -11.01 3.37
CA LEU A 47 -3.86 -11.74 2.99
C LEU A 47 -2.78 -11.63 4.07
N VAL A 48 -2.56 -10.42 4.58
CA VAL A 48 -1.61 -10.12 5.66
C VAL A 48 -1.89 -10.98 6.88
N ILE A 49 -3.16 -11.06 7.31
CA ILE A 49 -3.58 -11.93 8.43
C ILE A 49 -3.30 -13.40 8.12
N LYS A 50 -3.60 -13.88 6.91
CA LYS A 50 -3.39 -15.27 6.52
C LYS A 50 -1.92 -15.67 6.45
N THR A 51 -1.04 -14.75 6.06
CA THR A 51 0.39 -15.02 5.85
C THR A 51 1.26 -14.56 6.99
N ASN A 52 0.70 -13.87 8.00
CA ASN A 52 1.45 -13.20 9.06
C ASN A 52 2.59 -12.29 8.52
N ALA A 53 2.31 -11.60 7.41
CA ALA A 53 3.29 -10.73 6.78
C ALA A 53 3.31 -9.39 7.49
N GLN A 54 4.50 -8.80 7.67
CA GLN A 54 4.59 -7.45 8.22
C GLN A 54 4.33 -6.42 7.12
N VAL A 55 3.53 -5.42 7.43
CA VAL A 55 3.18 -4.32 6.54
C VAL A 55 3.71 -3.02 7.12
N ILE A 56 4.46 -2.30 6.29
CA ILE A 56 4.98 -0.97 6.62
C ILE A 56 4.46 -0.02 5.56
N TYR A 57 3.68 0.98 5.96
CA TYR A 57 3.22 2.02 5.03
C TYR A 57 4.27 3.08 4.83
N LYS A 58 4.45 3.50 3.58
CA LYS A 58 5.33 4.59 3.19
C LYS A 58 4.55 5.61 2.38
N PRO A 59 4.27 6.80 2.94
CA PRO A 59 3.69 7.90 2.19
C PRO A 59 4.55 8.27 0.97
N ILE A 60 3.91 8.69 -0.11
CA ILE A 60 4.56 9.08 -1.37
C ILE A 60 3.89 10.35 -1.87
N ASP A 61 4.69 11.34 -2.27
CA ASP A 61 4.20 12.47 -3.03
C ASP A 61 4.20 12.13 -4.53
N LEU A 62 3.03 11.77 -5.06
CA LEU A 62 2.89 11.40 -6.47
C LEU A 62 3.15 12.57 -7.43
N ILE A 63 2.81 13.81 -7.06
CA ILE A 63 3.01 14.97 -7.95
C ILE A 63 4.50 15.21 -8.09
N TYR A 64 5.22 15.23 -6.97
CA TYR A 64 6.67 15.31 -6.97
C TYR A 64 7.30 14.13 -7.72
N THR A 65 6.85 12.90 -7.44
CA THR A 65 7.36 11.69 -8.12
C THR A 65 7.18 11.76 -9.64
N PHE A 66 6.04 12.25 -10.14
CA PHE A 66 5.84 12.43 -11.58
C PHE A 66 6.80 13.46 -12.18
N SER A 67 7.07 14.56 -11.46
CA SER A 67 7.98 15.61 -11.92
C SER A 67 9.43 15.13 -12.09
N ILE A 68 9.89 14.22 -11.22
CA ILE A 68 11.28 13.71 -11.27
C ILE A 68 11.45 12.46 -12.13
N SER A 69 10.38 11.67 -12.36
CA SER A 69 10.45 10.41 -13.12
C SER A 69 10.12 10.55 -14.61
N GLY A 70 9.65 11.73 -15.05
CA GLY A 70 9.17 11.95 -16.42
C GLY A 70 7.80 11.33 -16.71
N GLY A 71 7.11 10.82 -15.68
CA GLY A 71 5.75 10.29 -15.81
C GLY A 71 4.70 11.41 -15.94
N LEU A 72 3.71 11.21 -16.83
CA LEU A 72 2.62 12.19 -16.98
C LEU A 72 1.56 12.05 -15.87
N PRO A 73 1.18 13.17 -15.21
CA PRO A 73 0.02 13.25 -14.34
C PRO A 73 -1.24 12.73 -15.03
N VAL A 74 -2.17 12.17 -14.26
CA VAL A 74 -3.37 11.50 -14.80
C VAL A 74 -4.12 12.38 -15.80
N LYS A 75 -4.36 13.66 -15.48
CA LYS A 75 -5.12 14.60 -16.33
C LYS A 75 -4.46 14.88 -17.69
N GLN A 76 -3.16 14.62 -17.84
CA GLN A 76 -2.40 14.86 -19.07
C GLN A 76 -2.28 13.60 -19.94
N ARG A 77 -2.88 12.48 -19.53
CA ARG A 77 -2.85 11.23 -20.31
C ARG A 77 -3.84 11.31 -21.47
N ALA A 78 -3.59 10.50 -22.51
CA ALA A 78 -4.46 10.41 -23.68
C ALA A 78 -5.94 10.16 -23.30
N PRO A 79 -6.92 10.77 -24.00
CA PRO A 79 -8.35 10.64 -23.68
C PRO A 79 -8.84 9.20 -23.56
N GLN A 80 -8.31 8.29 -24.38
CA GLN A 80 -8.65 6.86 -24.36
C GLN A 80 -8.26 6.21 -23.03
N ARG A 81 -7.10 6.58 -22.45
CA ARG A 81 -6.64 6.07 -21.15
C ARG A 81 -7.46 6.64 -20.00
N LEU A 82 -7.89 7.89 -20.11
CA LEU A 82 -8.79 8.52 -19.14
C LEU A 82 -10.17 7.82 -19.13
N ALA A 83 -10.75 7.59 -20.31
CA ALA A 83 -12.02 6.88 -20.45
C ALA A 83 -11.93 5.43 -19.94
N TYR A 84 -10.88 4.71 -20.34
CA TYR A 84 -10.68 3.30 -19.95
C TYR A 84 -10.55 3.12 -18.42
N ARG A 85 -9.97 4.10 -17.71
CA ARG A 85 -9.90 4.07 -16.24
C ARG A 85 -11.29 3.93 -15.62
N PHE A 86 -12.29 4.66 -16.10
CA PHE A 86 -13.65 4.59 -15.55
C PHE A 86 -14.30 3.23 -15.82
N VAL A 87 -14.03 2.64 -17.00
CA VAL A 87 -14.48 1.28 -17.33
C VAL A 87 -13.89 0.26 -16.36
N GLU A 88 -12.59 0.33 -16.07
CA GLU A 88 -11.95 -0.55 -15.10
C GLU A 88 -12.50 -0.33 -13.68
N MET A 89 -12.68 0.92 -13.27
CA MET A 89 -13.22 1.22 -11.94
C MET A 89 -14.62 0.63 -11.75
N GLU A 90 -15.51 0.77 -12.75
CA GLU A 90 -16.85 0.16 -12.70
C GLU A 90 -16.76 -1.37 -12.70
N ARG A 91 -15.90 -1.96 -13.53
CA ARG A 91 -15.71 -3.41 -13.55
C ARG A 91 -15.25 -3.94 -12.19
N TRP A 92 -14.27 -3.28 -11.56
CA TRP A 92 -13.77 -3.68 -10.25
C TRP A 92 -14.79 -3.46 -9.13
N ARG A 93 -15.56 -2.38 -9.18
CA ARG A 93 -16.69 -2.17 -8.28
C ARG A 93 -17.65 -3.36 -8.30
N GLN A 94 -18.01 -3.83 -9.48
CA GLN A 94 -18.89 -4.99 -9.67
C GLN A 94 -18.24 -6.30 -9.20
N ILE A 95 -17.01 -6.60 -9.63
CA ILE A 95 -16.30 -7.83 -9.26
C ILE A 95 -16.05 -7.91 -7.75
N ARG A 96 -15.74 -6.78 -7.11
CA ARG A 96 -15.45 -6.75 -5.66
C ARG A 96 -16.69 -6.55 -4.80
N ASN A 97 -17.80 -6.09 -5.38
CA ASN A 97 -19.03 -5.71 -4.68
C ASN A 97 -18.76 -4.76 -3.49
N ILE A 98 -18.06 -3.65 -3.77
CA ILE A 98 -17.70 -2.62 -2.78
C ILE A 98 -18.36 -1.28 -3.13
N PRO A 99 -18.65 -0.41 -2.15
CA PRO A 99 -19.05 0.97 -2.45
C PRO A 99 -17.86 1.70 -3.09
N LEU A 100 -18.01 2.17 -4.32
CA LEU A 100 -16.98 2.93 -5.03
C LEU A 100 -17.62 4.04 -5.84
N VAL A 101 -17.27 5.28 -5.51
CA VAL A 101 -17.62 6.48 -6.27
C VAL A 101 -16.54 6.71 -7.33
N LEU A 102 -16.94 6.70 -8.60
CA LEU A 102 -15.98 6.77 -9.72
C LEU A 102 -15.31 8.15 -9.83
N GLN A 103 -16.03 9.20 -9.44
CA GLN A 103 -15.58 10.58 -9.46
C GLN A 103 -15.91 11.24 -8.12
N PRO A 104 -15.13 10.96 -7.06
CA PRO A 104 -15.41 11.52 -5.74
C PRO A 104 -15.31 13.03 -5.74
N LYS A 105 -16.24 13.69 -5.04
CA LYS A 105 -16.36 15.16 -4.97
C LYS A 105 -15.06 15.92 -4.70
N PHE A 106 -14.24 15.43 -3.78
CA PHE A 106 -13.02 16.13 -3.32
C PHE A 106 -11.74 15.64 -4.01
N TYR A 107 -11.82 14.70 -4.95
CA TYR A 107 -10.63 14.14 -5.59
C TYR A 107 -10.15 14.99 -6.78
N PRO A 108 -8.84 15.27 -6.92
CA PRO A 108 -7.76 14.94 -5.99
C PRO A 108 -7.68 15.93 -4.81
N ALA A 109 -7.65 15.39 -3.58
CA ALA A 109 -7.38 16.15 -2.36
C ALA A 109 -5.87 16.13 -2.03
N ASP A 110 -5.40 17.06 -1.20
CA ASP A 110 -4.01 17.11 -0.73
C ASP A 110 -3.77 16.08 0.41
N PRO A 111 -2.83 15.13 0.26
CA PRO A 111 -2.48 14.16 1.30
C PRO A 111 -1.87 14.69 2.56
N SER A 112 -1.24 15.85 2.45
CA SER A 112 0.03 16.05 3.14
C SER A 112 -0.12 15.97 4.65
N LEU A 113 -1.22 16.49 5.18
CA LEU A 113 -1.54 16.40 6.60
C LEU A 113 -1.86 14.96 7.04
N ALA A 114 -2.64 14.21 6.26
CA ALA A 114 -2.96 12.81 6.55
C ALA A 114 -1.70 11.93 6.55
N HIS A 115 -0.75 12.20 5.65
CA HIS A 115 0.56 11.53 5.63
C HIS A 115 1.36 11.79 6.89
N ARG A 116 1.45 13.04 7.37
CA ARG A 116 2.16 13.35 8.62
C ARG A 116 1.48 12.70 9.82
N VAL A 117 0.15 12.68 9.89
CA VAL A 117 -0.60 11.97 10.94
C VAL A 117 -0.35 10.46 10.87
N LEU A 118 -0.29 9.87 9.68
CA LEU A 118 0.08 8.46 9.51
C LEU A 118 1.48 8.17 10.06
N LEU A 119 2.46 9.03 9.78
CA LEU A 119 3.83 8.85 10.27
C LEU A 119 3.93 9.02 11.80
N ALA A 120 3.24 10.01 12.37
CA ALA A 120 3.11 10.16 13.82
C ALA A 120 2.50 8.90 14.46
N ALA A 121 1.40 8.40 13.90
CA ALA A 121 0.76 7.16 14.38
C ALA A 121 1.69 5.94 14.28
N THR A 122 2.46 5.85 13.19
CA THR A 122 3.45 4.78 12.96
C THR A 122 4.58 4.83 13.99
N LYS A 123 5.03 6.03 14.38
CA LYS A 123 6.06 6.25 15.39
C LYS A 123 5.59 5.85 16.78
N GLU A 124 4.34 6.14 17.13
CA GLU A 124 3.77 5.81 18.44
C GLU A 124 3.35 4.35 18.57
N GLN A 125 2.63 3.82 17.56
CA GLN A 125 1.97 2.52 17.64
C GLN A 125 2.83 1.38 17.08
N GLY A 126 3.91 1.71 16.38
CA GLY A 126 4.73 0.78 15.63
C GLY A 126 4.31 0.66 14.16
N LYS A 127 5.26 0.25 13.31
CA LYS A 127 5.12 0.24 11.85
C LYS A 127 4.05 -0.73 11.31
N ASP A 128 3.81 -1.83 12.02
CA ASP A 128 2.91 -2.92 11.65
C ASP A 128 1.73 -3.01 12.65
N SER A 129 1.16 -1.86 13.00
CA SER A 129 0.06 -1.76 13.97
C SER A 129 -1.30 -1.92 13.29
N PRO A 130 -2.21 -2.77 13.83
CA PRO A 130 -3.59 -2.87 13.39
C PRO A 130 -4.33 -1.53 13.31
N LEU A 131 -4.06 -0.61 14.24
CA LEU A 131 -4.68 0.72 14.28
C LEU A 131 -4.18 1.60 13.12
N VAL A 132 -2.90 1.50 12.78
CA VAL A 132 -2.30 2.19 11.64
C VAL A 132 -2.86 1.65 10.32
N HIS A 133 -3.01 0.31 10.20
CA HIS A 133 -3.66 -0.30 9.03
C HIS A 133 -5.11 0.17 8.86
N GLU A 134 -5.88 0.23 9.94
CA GLU A 134 -7.26 0.70 9.87
C GLU A 134 -7.34 2.19 9.52
N PHE A 135 -6.44 3.04 10.04
CA PHE A 135 -6.39 4.46 9.68
C PHE A 135 -6.14 4.67 8.18
N VAL A 136 -5.19 3.92 7.59
CA VAL A 136 -4.94 3.96 6.15
C VAL A 136 -6.21 3.56 5.40
N HIS A 137 -6.82 2.43 5.75
CA HIS A 137 -8.05 1.96 5.11
C HIS A 137 -9.18 2.99 5.21
N LYS A 138 -9.37 3.61 6.38
CA LYS A 138 -10.38 4.67 6.59
C LYS A 138 -10.11 5.90 5.73
N GLY A 139 -8.85 6.30 5.56
CA GLY A 139 -8.47 7.34 4.60
C GLY A 139 -8.81 6.98 3.15
N LEU A 140 -8.61 5.71 2.77
CA LEU A 140 -8.97 5.20 1.45
C LEU A 140 -10.49 5.24 1.22
N GLU A 141 -11.24 4.73 2.18
CA GLU A 141 -12.70 4.70 2.19
C GLU A 141 -13.32 6.10 2.21
N ALA A 142 -12.72 7.03 2.96
CA ALA A 142 -13.13 8.42 3.05
C ALA A 142 -13.22 9.06 1.66
N VAL A 143 -12.20 8.88 0.82
CA VAL A 143 -12.18 9.44 -0.53
C VAL A 143 -13.12 8.67 -1.46
N TRP A 144 -12.97 7.35 -1.53
CA TRP A 144 -13.53 6.56 -2.63
C TRP A 144 -14.94 6.04 -2.39
N ALA A 145 -15.46 6.09 -1.16
CA ALA A 145 -16.80 5.59 -0.83
C ALA A 145 -17.65 6.61 -0.07
N ARG A 146 -17.04 7.43 0.80
CA ARG A 146 -17.76 8.39 1.68
C ARG A 146 -17.73 9.83 1.19
N GLU A 147 -16.95 10.12 0.14
CA GLU A 147 -16.76 11.46 -0.42
C GLU A 147 -16.39 12.52 0.63
N LEU A 148 -15.46 12.20 1.53
CA LEU A 148 -14.94 13.11 2.55
C LEU A 148 -13.65 13.78 2.08
N ASP A 149 -13.43 15.02 2.53
CA ASP A 149 -12.24 15.80 2.23
C ASP A 149 -11.09 15.45 3.18
N ILE A 150 -10.12 14.68 2.69
CA ILE A 150 -8.94 14.29 3.46
C ILE A 150 -7.85 15.37 3.53
N ALA A 151 -8.06 16.55 2.95
CA ALA A 151 -7.27 17.75 3.27
C ALA A 151 -7.75 18.45 4.55
N SER A 152 -8.95 18.09 5.06
CA SER A 152 -9.51 18.68 6.26
C SER A 152 -8.95 18.04 7.53
N ALA A 153 -8.33 18.85 8.39
CA ALA A 153 -7.85 18.42 9.71
C ALA A 153 -8.95 17.77 10.55
N LYS A 154 -10.18 18.28 10.48
CA LYS A 154 -11.34 17.71 11.21
C LYS A 154 -11.68 16.30 10.72
N VAL A 155 -11.64 16.08 9.41
CA VAL A 155 -11.88 14.75 8.81
C VAL A 155 -10.75 13.80 9.21
N ILE A 156 -9.49 14.24 9.15
CA ILE A 156 -8.34 13.40 9.53
C ILE A 156 -8.45 12.95 11.00
N VAL A 157 -8.75 13.88 11.92
CA VAL A 157 -8.97 13.55 13.34
C VAL A 157 -10.11 12.55 13.50
N HIS A 158 -11.23 12.77 12.80
CA HIS A 158 -12.37 11.86 12.83
C HIS A 158 -12.00 10.44 12.36
N LEU A 159 -11.27 10.31 11.25
CA LEU A 159 -10.83 9.03 10.71
C LEU A 159 -9.82 8.31 11.62
N ALA A 160 -8.91 9.06 12.24
CA ALA A 160 -7.98 8.51 13.23
C ALA A 160 -8.72 7.97 14.46
N ASN A 161 -9.70 8.72 14.96
CA ASN A 161 -10.55 8.27 16.07
C ASN A 161 -11.38 7.03 15.69
N GLU A 162 -11.95 6.97 14.48
CA GLU A 162 -12.65 5.78 13.98
C GLU A 162 -11.73 4.56 13.89
N ALA A 163 -10.43 4.76 13.63
CA ALA A 163 -9.42 3.70 13.62
C ALA A 163 -8.93 3.31 15.03
N GLY A 164 -9.40 3.98 16.09
CA GLY A 164 -9.01 3.72 17.47
C GLY A 164 -7.73 4.45 17.92
N LEU A 165 -7.27 5.44 17.17
CA LEU A 165 -6.14 6.29 17.52
C LEU A 165 -6.61 7.57 18.23
N ASP A 166 -5.72 8.25 18.97
CA ASP A 166 -5.98 9.61 19.45
C ASP A 166 -5.69 10.62 18.33
N GLY A 167 -6.71 10.88 17.51
CA GLY A 167 -6.58 11.73 16.34
C GLY A 167 -6.18 13.16 16.66
N LYS A 168 -6.60 13.70 17.81
CA LYS A 168 -6.25 15.07 18.20
C LYS A 168 -4.78 15.16 18.59
N HIS A 169 -4.32 14.22 19.42
CA HIS A 169 -2.91 14.15 19.81
C HIS A 169 -1.99 13.97 18.61
N LEU A 170 -2.33 13.04 17.72
CA LEU A 170 -1.55 12.79 16.50
C LEU A 170 -1.52 13.98 15.54
N LEU A 171 -2.63 14.72 15.45
CA LEU A 171 -2.67 15.94 14.64
C LEU A 171 -1.75 17.02 15.20
N GLU A 172 -1.70 17.19 16.52
CA GLU A 172 -0.81 18.16 17.19
C GLU A 172 0.66 17.79 16.95
N GLN A 173 1.03 16.51 17.03
CA GLN A 173 2.37 16.04 16.68
C GLN A 173 2.71 16.29 15.20
N ALA A 174 1.78 15.98 14.30
CA ALA A 174 1.96 16.12 12.86
C ALA A 174 2.07 17.57 12.36
N GLN A 175 1.76 18.57 13.19
CA GLN A 175 1.93 19.99 12.88
C GLN A 175 3.33 20.52 13.22
N GLY A 176 4.12 19.77 14.00
CA GLY A 176 5.47 20.16 14.41
C GLY A 176 6.60 19.72 13.46
N GLU A 177 6.31 18.90 12.45
CA GLU A 177 7.30 18.25 11.58
C GLU A 177 7.16 18.69 10.11
N ASP A 178 8.29 18.93 9.42
CA ASP A 178 8.30 19.29 7.99
C ASP A 178 8.00 18.07 7.12
N ARG A 179 7.10 18.26 6.14
CA ARG A 179 6.66 17.24 5.19
C ARG A 179 7.80 16.62 4.39
N LEU A 180 8.81 17.40 3.99
CA LEU A 180 9.87 16.93 3.10
C LEU A 180 10.91 16.11 3.84
N GLU A 181 11.34 16.59 5.02
CA GLU A 181 12.28 15.88 5.89
C GLU A 181 11.74 14.49 6.25
N MET A 182 10.45 14.38 6.58
CA MET A 182 9.82 13.10 6.89
C MET A 182 9.79 12.10 5.73
N LEU A 183 9.59 12.57 4.49
CA LEU A 183 9.59 11.71 3.31
C LEU A 183 11.01 11.25 2.96
N GLU A 184 11.98 12.15 3.08
CA GLU A 184 13.40 11.86 2.86
C GLU A 184 13.92 10.85 3.88
N ASP A 185 13.58 10.98 5.16
CA ASP A 185 13.96 10.02 6.21
C ASP A 185 13.41 8.61 5.94
N VAL A 186 12.16 8.51 5.47
CA VAL A 186 11.53 7.23 5.11
C VAL A 186 12.19 6.60 3.88
N ILE A 187 12.68 7.41 2.95
CA ILE A 187 13.40 6.94 1.75
C ILE A 187 14.84 6.54 2.11
N GLU A 188 15.55 7.36 2.88
CA GLU A 188 16.97 7.18 3.19
C GLU A 188 17.21 6.02 4.15
N SER A 189 16.31 5.81 5.13
CA SER A 189 16.39 4.66 6.05
C SER A 189 16.35 3.28 5.37
N GLU A 190 16.03 3.22 4.07
CA GLU A 190 15.84 1.99 3.31
C GLU A 190 16.64 1.92 1.99
N ARG A 191 17.67 2.77 1.82
CA ARG A 191 18.70 2.57 0.78
C ARG A 191 19.59 1.37 1.10
N GLU A 192 19.00 0.17 1.14
CA GLU A 192 19.74 -1.07 0.93
C GLU A 192 19.90 -1.24 -0.59
N PRO A 193 21.13 -1.42 -1.11
CA PRO A 193 21.32 -1.62 -2.54
C PRO A 193 20.63 -2.92 -2.97
N VAL A 194 19.60 -2.80 -3.81
CA VAL A 194 18.99 -3.97 -4.47
C VAL A 194 20.04 -4.57 -5.40
N THR A 195 20.79 -5.54 -4.86
CA THR A 195 21.82 -6.26 -5.60
C THR A 195 21.11 -7.34 -6.41
N PHE A 196 20.83 -7.05 -7.68
CA PHE A 196 20.44 -8.09 -8.62
C PHE A 196 21.67 -8.97 -8.89
N GLN A 197 21.80 -10.09 -8.18
CA GLN A 197 22.76 -11.12 -8.55
C GLN A 197 22.31 -11.70 -9.89
N SER A 198 23.00 -11.32 -10.98
CA SER A 198 22.86 -11.98 -12.27
C SER A 198 23.26 -13.44 -12.11
N ALA A 199 22.31 -14.36 -12.31
CA ALA A 199 22.63 -15.78 -12.41
C ALA A 199 23.65 -15.96 -13.54
N GLN A 200 24.85 -16.43 -13.22
CA GLN A 200 25.84 -16.78 -14.24
C GLN A 200 25.32 -17.99 -15.02
N PRO A 201 25.38 -17.98 -16.36
CA PRO A 201 24.97 -19.14 -17.15
C PRO A 201 25.94 -20.31 -16.91
N ALA A 202 25.36 -21.50 -16.77
CA ALA A 202 26.05 -22.77 -16.62
C ALA A 202 26.76 -23.22 -17.90
#